data_AF-A0A1R4H6D0-F1
#
_entry.id   AF-A0A1R4H6D0-F1
#
_cell.length_a   1.000
_cell.length_b   1.000
_cell.length_c   1.000
_cell.angle_alpha   90.00
_cell.angle_beta   90.00
_cell.angle_gamma   90.00
#
_symmetry.space_group_name_H-M   'P 1'
#
loop_
_entity.id
_entity.type
_entity.pdbx_description
1 polymer ?
#
loop_
_entity_poly.entity_id
_entity_poly.type
_entity_poly.pdbx_seq_one_letter_code
_entity_poly.pdbx_strand_id
1 'polypeptide(L)'
;MKNILNSLLILAILYTSAHAAQKPFDYYVMSLSWSPQFCATHPKDNQCTRNYGIVLHGLWPQYNKGYPQSCSKEWIPAALIRSFPDLHPSEKLAIHEWQKHGTCSGLSPRDYLKLSQKLKQSVVTPDTLQNLAKPLRVTAVVNIRTIPR
;
A
#
# COMPACT_ATOMS: atom_id res chain seq x y z
N MET A 1 -10.79 32.01 -68.49
CA MET A 1 -11.24 32.43 -67.14
C MET A 1 -10.88 31.32 -66.18
N LYS A 2 -10.29 31.68 -65.02
CA LYS A 2 -9.40 30.83 -64.20
C LYS A 2 -10.13 29.69 -63.48
N ASN A 3 -9.47 28.53 -63.46
CA ASN A 3 -9.89 27.27 -62.85
C ASN A 3 -10.11 27.40 -61.35
N ILE A 4 -11.24 26.88 -60.87
CA ILE A 4 -11.60 26.82 -59.45
C ILE A 4 -10.94 25.55 -58.88
N LEU A 5 -9.86 25.73 -58.12
CA LEU A 5 -9.17 24.63 -57.44
C LEU A 5 -9.97 24.27 -56.18
N ASN A 6 -10.62 23.10 -56.19
CA ASN A 6 -11.34 22.54 -55.05
C ASN A 6 -10.38 22.38 -53.85
N SER A 7 -10.60 23.17 -52.81
CA SER A 7 -9.89 23.05 -51.53
C SER A 7 -10.50 21.88 -50.75
N LEU A 8 -9.83 20.72 -50.79
CA LEU A 8 -10.13 19.58 -49.93
C LEU A 8 -9.54 19.85 -48.54
N LEU A 9 -10.37 20.35 -47.64
CA LEU A 9 -10.07 20.46 -46.22
C LEU A 9 -10.01 19.04 -45.62
N ILE A 10 -8.82 18.46 -45.48
CA ILE A 10 -8.63 17.20 -44.76
C ILE A 10 -8.78 17.50 -43.27
N LEU A 11 -9.97 17.24 -42.72
CA LEU A 11 -10.22 17.27 -41.29
C LEU A 11 -9.58 16.03 -40.66
N ALA A 12 -8.31 16.14 -40.24
CA ALA A 12 -7.66 15.12 -39.45
C ALA A 12 -8.34 15.07 -38.07
N ILE A 13 -9.29 14.15 -37.92
CA ILE A 13 -9.87 13.82 -36.61
C ILE A 13 -8.76 13.17 -35.80
N LEU A 14 -8.08 13.97 -34.98
CA LEU A 14 -7.21 13.49 -33.92
C LEU A 14 -8.10 12.76 -32.91
N TYR A 15 -8.31 11.46 -33.12
CA TYR A 15 -8.81 10.57 -32.08
C TYR A 15 -7.73 10.48 -31.02
N THR A 16 -7.68 11.45 -30.11
CA THR A 16 -7.01 11.28 -28.84
C THR A 16 -7.82 10.25 -28.07
N SER A 17 -7.43 8.98 -28.23
CA SER A 17 -7.82 7.92 -27.32
C SER A 17 -7.22 8.28 -25.96
N ALA A 18 -7.91 9.12 -25.20
CA ALA A 18 -7.72 9.19 -23.77
C ALA A 18 -8.09 7.80 -23.26
N HIS A 19 -7.09 6.92 -23.18
CA HIS A 19 -7.16 5.72 -22.38
C HIS A 19 -7.46 6.22 -20.97
N ALA A 20 -8.74 6.25 -20.60
CA ALA A 20 -9.13 6.41 -19.22
C ALA A 20 -8.38 5.31 -18.48
N ALA A 21 -7.31 5.68 -17.77
CA ALA A 21 -6.49 4.73 -17.05
C ALA A 21 -7.43 3.96 -16.14
N GLN A 22 -7.66 2.69 -16.49
CA GLN A 22 -8.63 1.85 -15.81
C GLN A 22 -8.21 1.83 -14.35
N LYS A 23 -9.13 2.23 -13.46
CA LYS A 23 -8.85 2.34 -12.03
C LYS A 23 -8.30 0.98 -11.58
N PRO A 24 -7.01 0.86 -11.20
CA PRO A 24 -6.37 -0.45 -11.04
C PRO A 24 -6.92 -1.23 -9.84
N PHE A 25 -7.69 -0.55 -8.97
CA PHE A 25 -8.39 -1.10 -7.80
C PHE A 25 -9.45 -0.09 -7.30
N ASP A 26 -10.31 -0.52 -6.36
CA ASP A 26 -11.43 0.27 -5.83
C ASP A 26 -11.04 1.10 -4.59
N TYR A 27 -10.33 0.49 -3.62
CA TYR A 27 -9.92 1.09 -2.35
C TYR A 27 -8.64 0.46 -1.79
N TYR A 28 -8.02 1.11 -0.79
CA TYR A 28 -6.93 0.52 -0.02
C TYR A 28 -7.44 -0.10 1.29
N VAL A 29 -6.86 -1.24 1.67
CA VAL A 29 -6.89 -1.75 3.04
C VAL A 29 -5.52 -1.57 3.66
N MET A 30 -5.44 -0.84 4.78
CA MET A 30 -4.23 -0.77 5.58
C MET A 30 -4.26 -1.88 6.63
N SER A 31 -3.43 -2.90 6.45
CA SER A 31 -3.31 -4.02 7.36
C SER A 31 -2.27 -3.72 8.43
N LEU A 32 -2.67 -3.77 9.70
CA LEU A 32 -1.81 -3.54 10.85
C LEU A 32 -1.62 -4.85 11.62
N SER A 33 -0.42 -5.06 12.14
CA SER A 33 -0.11 -6.23 12.98
C SER A 33 0.40 -5.79 14.34
N TRP A 34 0.03 -6.52 15.39
CA TRP A 34 0.56 -6.32 16.73
C TRP A 34 1.73 -7.27 16.97
N SER A 35 2.95 -6.73 16.97
CA SER A 35 4.17 -7.53 17.03
C SER A 35 4.27 -8.45 18.26
N PRO A 36 3.86 -8.03 19.47
CA PRO A 36 3.89 -8.90 20.64
C PRO A 36 3.08 -10.20 20.48
N GLN A 37 1.88 -10.13 19.89
CA GLN A 37 1.07 -11.32 19.62
C GLN A 37 1.71 -12.21 18.54
N PHE A 38 2.29 -11.59 17.51
CA PHE A 38 3.04 -12.34 16.50
C PHE A 38 4.23 -13.08 17.12
N CYS A 39 5.04 -12.39 17.93
CA CYS A 39 6.22 -12.93 18.59
C CYS A 39 5.90 -13.99 19.64
N ALA A 40 4.71 -13.95 20.25
CA ALA A 40 4.26 -15.01 21.15
C ALA A 40 4.14 -16.38 20.44
N THR A 41 3.87 -16.39 19.13
CA THR A 41 3.76 -17.62 18.32
C THR A 41 4.94 -17.84 17.37
N HIS A 42 5.74 -16.79 17.10
CA HIS A 42 6.90 -16.82 16.20
C HIS A 42 8.16 -16.26 16.88
N PRO A 43 8.58 -16.78 18.05
CA PRO A 43 9.60 -16.16 18.89
C PRO A 43 11.00 -16.08 18.23
N LYS A 44 11.23 -16.85 17.16
CA LYS A 44 12.51 -16.89 16.44
C LYS A 44 12.58 -15.93 15.25
N ASP A 45 11.50 -15.20 14.95
CA ASP A 45 11.53 -14.23 13.86
C ASP A 45 12.42 -13.03 14.21
N ASN A 46 13.15 -12.50 13.22
CA ASN A 46 14.04 -11.37 13.40
C ASN A 46 13.32 -10.13 13.95
N GLN A 47 12.02 -9.95 13.65
CA GLN A 47 11.27 -8.82 14.20
C GLN A 47 11.15 -8.87 15.73
N CYS A 48 11.30 -10.05 16.34
CA CYS A 48 11.16 -10.24 17.78
C CYS A 48 12.43 -9.87 18.56
N THR A 49 13.51 -9.49 17.86
CA THR A 49 14.73 -8.93 18.48
C THR A 49 14.56 -7.48 18.92
N ARG A 50 13.48 -6.82 18.49
CA ARG A 50 13.12 -5.45 18.85
C ARG A 50 11.72 -5.43 19.45
N ASN A 51 11.48 -4.51 20.39
CA ASN A 51 10.17 -4.31 20.99
C ASN A 51 9.29 -3.41 20.11
N TYR A 52 8.76 -3.96 19.02
CA TYR A 52 7.74 -3.26 18.24
C TYR A 52 6.35 -3.38 18.89
N GLY A 53 5.54 -2.34 18.71
CA GLY A 53 4.12 -2.34 19.01
C GLY A 53 3.25 -2.69 17.81
N ILE A 54 2.37 -1.77 17.40
CA ILE A 54 1.59 -1.91 16.16
C ILE A 54 2.45 -1.49 14.96
N VAL A 55 2.75 -2.43 14.09
CA VAL A 55 3.52 -2.23 12.85
C VAL A 55 2.62 -2.24 11.63
N LEU A 56 3.09 -1.68 10.51
CA LEU A 56 2.42 -1.86 9.22
C LEU A 56 2.73 -3.28 8.71
N HIS A 57 1.68 -4.07 8.51
CA HIS A 57 1.81 -5.30 7.73
C HIS A 57 1.92 -4.91 6.27
N GLY A 58 0.92 -4.21 5.72
CA GLY A 58 0.94 -3.73 4.34
C GLY A 58 -0.22 -2.80 3.98
N LEU A 59 -0.13 -2.19 2.80
CA LEU A 59 -1.16 -1.32 2.22
C LEU A 59 -1.68 -1.95 0.92
N TRP A 60 -2.89 -2.50 0.94
CA TRP A 60 -3.34 -3.41 -0.09
C TRP A 60 -4.38 -2.76 -0.99
N PRO A 61 -4.08 -2.55 -2.28
CA PRO A 61 -5.10 -2.34 -3.31
C PRO A 61 -6.15 -3.46 -3.27
N GLN A 62 -7.43 -3.11 -3.24
CA GLN A 62 -8.54 -4.05 -3.16
C GLN A 62 -9.61 -3.73 -4.20
N TYR A 63 -10.29 -4.78 -4.68
CA TYR A 63 -11.56 -4.64 -5.36
C TYR A 63 -12.71 -4.80 -4.35
N ASN A 64 -13.93 -4.47 -4.78
CA ASN A 64 -15.14 -4.83 -4.02
C ASN A 64 -15.25 -6.34 -3.76
N LYS A 65 -14.67 -7.17 -4.64
CA LYS A 65 -14.53 -8.62 -4.46
C LYS A 65 -13.13 -9.06 -4.88
N GLY A 66 -12.35 -9.54 -3.92
CA GLY A 66 -10.96 -9.96 -4.14
C GLY A 66 -9.98 -8.80 -4.22
N TYR A 67 -8.78 -9.05 -4.76
CA TYR A 67 -7.72 -8.07 -4.85
C TYR A 67 -6.74 -8.37 -5.99
N PRO A 68 -6.13 -7.35 -6.61
CA PRO A 68 -5.03 -7.55 -7.53
C PRO A 68 -3.76 -7.93 -6.73
N GLN A 69 -2.93 -8.80 -7.31
CA GLN A 69 -1.64 -9.17 -6.72
C GLN A 69 -0.55 -9.39 -7.76
N SER A 70 0.70 -9.14 -7.39
CA SER A 70 1.89 -9.40 -8.20
C SER A 70 1.81 -8.77 -9.59
N CYS A 71 1.33 -7.53 -9.67
CA CYS A 71 0.97 -6.87 -10.94
C CYS A 71 2.18 -6.48 -11.80
N SER A 72 3.37 -6.40 -11.22
CA SER A 72 4.62 -6.18 -11.96
C SER A 72 5.80 -6.88 -11.28
N LYS A 73 6.94 -6.93 -11.98
CA LYS A 73 8.22 -7.41 -11.45
C LYS A 73 9.12 -6.26 -10.97
N GLU A 74 8.58 -5.06 -10.82
CA GLU A 74 9.35 -3.89 -10.37
C GLU A 74 9.95 -4.19 -9.00
N TRP A 75 11.26 -3.96 -8.88
CA TRP A 75 11.99 -4.24 -7.66
C TRP A 75 12.04 -3.01 -6.74
N ILE A 76 11.97 -3.23 -5.43
CA ILE A 76 12.17 -2.19 -4.43
C ILE A 76 13.58 -2.31 -3.80
N PRO A 77 14.45 -1.28 -3.92
CA PRO A 77 15.78 -1.34 -3.32
C PRO A 77 15.72 -1.36 -1.78
N ALA A 78 16.53 -2.20 -1.14
CA ALA A 78 16.64 -2.23 0.33
C ALA A 78 17.04 -0.88 0.92
N ALA A 79 17.89 -0.11 0.23
CA ALA A 79 18.24 1.26 0.64
C ALA A 79 17.03 2.20 0.69
N LEU A 80 16.05 2.01 -0.22
CA LEU A 80 14.81 2.78 -0.19
C LEU A 80 13.95 2.37 1.00
N ILE A 81 13.79 1.07 1.26
CA ILE A 81 13.06 0.57 2.44
C ILE A 81 13.65 1.16 3.73
N ARG A 82 14.98 1.13 3.87
CA ARG A 82 15.69 1.69 5.04
C ARG A 82 15.49 3.20 5.23
N SER A 83 15.08 3.93 4.19
CA SER A 83 14.73 5.35 4.31
C SER A 83 13.36 5.60 4.96
N PHE A 84 12.58 4.54 5.23
CA PHE A 84 11.32 4.57 5.98
C PHE A 84 11.45 3.72 7.26
N PRO A 85 12.26 4.17 8.24
CA PRO A 85 12.51 3.40 9.45
C PRO A 85 11.22 3.11 10.20
N ASP A 86 11.14 1.92 10.78
CA ASP A 86 10.03 1.43 11.62
C ASP A 86 8.65 1.39 10.92
N LEU A 87 8.59 1.57 9.60
CA LEU A 87 7.34 1.39 8.84
C LEU A 87 6.92 -0.08 8.86
N HIS A 88 7.81 -0.96 8.42
CA HIS A 88 7.65 -2.41 8.49
C HIS A 88 8.61 -3.02 9.52
N PRO A 89 8.26 -4.14 10.17
CA PRO A 89 9.09 -4.83 11.16
C PRO A 89 10.39 -5.42 10.57
N SER A 90 10.44 -5.68 9.26
CA SER A 90 11.62 -6.20 8.57
C SER A 90 11.65 -5.81 7.09
N GLU A 91 12.86 -5.75 6.50
CA GLU A 91 13.04 -5.55 5.06
C GLU A 91 12.39 -6.67 4.24
N LYS A 92 12.48 -7.91 4.72
CA LYS A 92 11.86 -9.09 4.07
C LYS A 92 10.36 -8.89 3.90
N LEU A 93 9.67 -8.41 4.94
CA LEU A 93 8.24 -8.12 4.84
C LEU A 93 7.97 -6.96 3.87
N ALA A 94 8.73 -5.86 3.96
CA ALA A 94 8.55 -4.73 3.05
C ALA A 94 8.72 -5.13 1.57
N ILE A 95 9.68 -6.00 1.25
CA ILE A 95 9.87 -6.54 -0.10
C ILE A 95 8.68 -7.40 -0.52
N HIS A 96 8.23 -8.32 0.34
CA HIS A 96 7.08 -9.18 0.07
C HIS A 96 5.82 -8.35 -0.25
N GLU A 97 5.54 -7.35 0.58
CA GLU A 97 4.36 -6.50 0.48
C GLU A 97 4.40 -5.61 -0.76
N TRP A 98 5.58 -5.08 -1.10
CA TRP A 98 5.75 -4.38 -2.36
C TRP A 98 5.45 -5.29 -3.55
N GLN A 99 6.11 -6.45 -3.63
CA GLN A 99 5.97 -7.37 -4.77
C GLN A 99 4.54 -7.85 -4.94
N LYS A 100 3.89 -8.25 -3.84
CA LYS A 100 2.55 -8.83 -3.86
C LYS A 100 1.46 -7.78 -4.01
N HIS A 101 1.57 -6.63 -3.35
CA HIS A 101 0.48 -5.65 -3.26
C HIS A 101 0.87 -4.26 -3.81
N GLY A 102 2.05 -3.76 -3.48
CA GLY A 102 2.49 -2.42 -3.87
C GLY A 102 2.56 -2.20 -5.39
N THR A 103 3.01 -3.22 -6.14
CA THR A 103 3.08 -3.17 -7.62
C THR A 103 1.72 -2.96 -8.29
N CYS A 104 0.62 -3.23 -7.60
CA CYS A 104 -0.74 -3.05 -8.11
C CYS A 104 -1.31 -1.64 -7.85
N SER A 105 -0.57 -0.78 -7.15
CA SER A 105 -1.04 0.56 -6.79
C SER A 105 -0.94 1.59 -7.92
N GLY A 106 -0.11 1.33 -8.94
CA GLY A 106 0.27 2.32 -9.96
C GLY A 106 1.20 3.42 -9.45
N LEU A 107 1.66 3.35 -8.20
CA LEU A 107 2.64 4.28 -7.62
C LEU A 107 4.07 3.76 -7.80
N SER A 108 5.04 4.67 -7.81
CA SER A 108 6.44 4.31 -7.65
C SER A 108 6.67 3.66 -6.27
N PRO A 109 7.71 2.82 -6.10
CA PRO A 109 8.04 2.22 -4.80
C PRO A 109 8.18 3.26 -3.68
N ARG A 110 8.78 4.42 -3.99
CA ARG A 110 8.96 5.52 -3.03
C ARG A 110 7.63 6.13 -2.62
N ASP A 111 6.75 6.41 -3.57
CA ASP A 111 5.47 7.07 -3.28
C ASP A 111 4.50 6.11 -2.59
N TYR A 112 4.55 4.83 -2.90
CA TYR A 112 3.84 3.79 -2.17
C TYR A 112 4.28 3.72 -0.69
N LEU A 113 5.59 3.72 -0.40
CA LEU A 113 6.09 3.76 0.98
C LEU A 113 5.73 5.07 1.70
N LYS A 114 5.79 6.23 1.02
CA LYS A 114 5.33 7.51 1.58
C LYS A 114 3.85 7.49 1.95
N LEU A 115 2.99 7.00 1.06
CA LEU A 115 1.55 6.87 1.31
C LEU A 115 1.30 5.92 2.48
N SER A 116 1.98 4.79 2.49
CA SER A 116 1.92 3.80 3.57
C SER A 116 2.30 4.39 4.92
N GLN A 117 3.40 5.14 4.99
CA GLN A 117 3.83 5.83 6.21
C GLN A 117 2.81 6.88 6.66
N LYS A 118 2.32 7.71 5.73
CA LYS A 118 1.30 8.74 6.02
C LYS A 118 0.04 8.12 6.61
N LEU A 119 -0.49 7.05 6.00
CA LEU A 119 -1.69 6.37 6.49
C LEU A 119 -1.44 5.70 7.84
N LYS A 120 -0.28 5.05 8.02
CA LYS A 120 0.08 4.44 9.30
C LYS A 120 0.14 5.48 10.43
N GLN A 121 0.71 6.65 10.16
CA GLN A 121 0.80 7.75 11.12
C GLN A 121 -0.56 8.39 11.46
N SER A 122 -1.56 8.24 10.59
CA SER A 122 -2.93 8.72 10.88
C SER A 122 -3.67 7.88 11.92
N VAL A 123 -3.17 6.70 12.26
CA VAL A 123 -3.77 5.82 13.27
C VAL A 123 -3.18 6.13 14.64
N VAL A 124 -4.00 6.73 15.50
CA VAL A 124 -3.68 6.90 16.92
C VAL A 124 -3.67 5.53 17.59
N THR A 125 -2.48 5.09 18.02
CA THR A 125 -2.30 3.83 18.73
C THR A 125 -2.09 4.12 20.22
N PRO A 126 -2.93 3.59 21.12
CA PRO A 126 -2.71 3.73 22.55
C PRO A 126 -1.32 3.24 22.99
N ASP A 127 -0.69 3.93 23.93
CA ASP A 127 0.65 3.57 24.44
C ASP A 127 0.70 2.14 24.97
N THR A 128 -0.41 1.63 25.52
CA THR A 128 -0.54 0.25 25.98
C THR A 128 -0.35 -0.79 24.86
N LEU A 129 -0.66 -0.45 23.61
CA LEU A 129 -0.44 -1.31 22.45
C LEU A 129 0.93 -1.09 21.80
N GLN A 130 1.57 0.04 22.07
CA GLN A 130 2.92 0.33 21.58
C GLN A 130 4.01 -0.24 22.48
N ASN A 131 3.88 -0.03 23.79
CA ASN A 131 4.87 -0.35 24.79
C ASN A 131 4.22 -1.22 25.88
N LEU A 132 4.40 -2.53 25.77
CA LEU A 132 3.91 -3.45 26.79
C LEU A 132 4.77 -3.38 28.04
N ALA A 133 4.29 -2.69 29.07
CA ALA A 133 4.89 -2.77 30.41
C ALA A 133 4.63 -4.13 31.09
N LYS A 134 3.51 -4.80 30.74
CA LYS A 134 3.07 -6.10 31.25
C LYS A 134 2.30 -6.86 30.16
N PRO A 135 2.20 -8.20 30.22
CA PRO A 135 1.36 -8.97 29.30
C PRO A 135 -0.09 -8.47 29.33
N LEU A 136 -0.64 -8.14 28.17
CA LEU A 136 -2.05 -7.76 28.03
C LEU A 136 -2.88 -8.95 27.55
N ARG A 137 -4.02 -9.17 28.20
CA ARG A 137 -5.10 -9.99 27.64
C ARG A 137 -6.07 -9.05 26.92
N VAL A 138 -6.16 -9.22 25.61
CA VAL A 138 -7.09 -8.46 24.76
C VAL A 138 -8.11 -9.43 24.17
N THR A 139 -9.38 -9.05 24.21
CA THR A 139 -10.44 -9.72 23.43
C THR A 139 -10.59 -8.96 22.14
N ALA A 140 -10.45 -9.63 21.00
CA ALA A 140 -10.69 -9.01 19.71
C ALA A 140 -12.18 -8.71 19.56
N VAL A 141 -12.57 -7.44 19.68
CA VAL A 141 -13.89 -6.95 19.29
C VAL A 141 -13.73 -6.24 17.95
N VAL A 142 -14.23 -6.86 16.88
CA VAL A 142 -14.18 -6.28 15.54
C VAL A 142 -15.36 -5.32 15.38
N ASN A 143 -15.13 -4.03 15.65
CA ASN A 143 -16.09 -2.96 15.37
C ASN A 143 -15.73 -2.30 14.03
N ILE A 144 -16.33 -2.76 12.93
CA ILE A 144 -16.16 -2.15 11.61
C ILE A 144 -16.94 -0.83 11.58
N ARG A 145 -16.24 0.30 11.69
CA ARG A 145 -16.82 1.61 11.37
C ARG A 145 -16.45 1.98 9.94
N THR A 146 -17.45 2.10 9.08
CA THR A 146 -17.28 2.74 7.78
C THR A 146 -17.18 4.25 8.02
N ILE A 147 -16.12 4.89 7.52
CA ILE A 147 -16.05 6.36 7.45
C ILE A 147 -16.80 6.74 6.17
N PRO A 148 -17.96 7.43 6.26
CA PRO A 148 -18.63 7.93 5.06
C PRO A 148 -17.74 8.98 4.35
N ARG A 149 -17.88 9.03 3.02
CA ARG A 149 -17.08 9.89 2.13
C ARG A 149 -17.16 11.37 2.50
#